data_AF-A0A521I6I8-F1
#
_entry.id   AF-A0A521I6I8-F1
#
_cell.length_a   1.000
_cell.length_b   1.000
_cell.length_c   1.000
_cell.angle_alpha   90.00
_cell.angle_beta   90.00
_cell.angle_gamma   90.00
#
_symmetry.space_group_name_H-M   'P 1'
#
loop_
_entity.id
_entity.type
_entity.pdbx_description
1 polymer ?
#
loop_
_entity_poly.entity_id
_entity_poly.type
_entity_poly.pdbx_seq_one_letter_code
_entity_poly.pdbx_strand_id
1 'polypeptide(L)'
;MLERPLEYALIEFKGNKFSGKIVPQLLDLAERGIVRYIDIVFIQKEKDGTTRTIELNDLDPKGYKMFVPFGKHVQSLFTTNDLEIAASKLKKNTAAILFLWENLWLDGVRRAIVRAGGGLVERGQISAEIVKQFEKELERDKRKAAAAKKRAAARKVAAKNAAAKKKK
;
A
#
# COMPACT_ATOMS: atom_id res chain seq x y z
N MET A 1 14.60 -9.41 18.81
CA MET A 1 14.68 -7.94 18.70
C MET A 1 14.16 -7.56 17.30
N LEU A 2 13.32 -6.52 17.17
CA LEU A 2 12.78 -6.08 15.87
C LEU A 2 13.87 -5.29 15.13
N GLU A 3 14.58 -5.94 14.22
CA GLU A 3 15.78 -5.37 13.56
C GLU A 3 15.54 -4.90 12.12
N ARG A 4 14.34 -5.13 11.58
CA ARG A 4 13.95 -4.75 10.23
C ARG A 4 12.82 -3.73 10.26
N PRO A 5 12.61 -2.98 9.16
CA PRO A 5 11.57 -1.97 9.09
C PRO A 5 10.19 -2.56 9.33
N LEU A 6 9.44 -1.90 10.21
CA LEU A 6 8.03 -2.15 10.44
C LEU A 6 7.19 -1.27 9.53
N GLU A 7 6.05 -1.79 9.12
CA GLU A 7 4.98 -1.05 8.45
C GLU A 7 3.65 -1.36 9.13
N TYR A 8 2.72 -0.41 9.06
CA TYR A 8 1.37 -0.61 9.56
C TYR A 8 0.35 -0.21 8.50
N ALA A 9 -0.85 -0.78 8.60
CA ALA A 9 -1.98 -0.43 7.75
C ALA A 9 -3.30 -0.58 8.51
N LEU A 10 -4.19 0.39 8.30
CA LEU A 10 -5.58 0.34 8.73
C LEU A 10 -6.47 0.05 7.53
N ILE A 11 -7.17 -1.08 7.55
CA ILE A 11 -7.98 -1.57 6.43
C ILE A 11 -9.44 -1.61 6.86
N GLU A 12 -10.30 -0.81 6.21
CA GLU A 12 -11.75 -0.76 6.50
C GLU A 12 -12.57 -1.76 5.66
N PHE A 13 -13.60 -2.31 6.27
CA PHE A 13 -14.62 -3.20 5.72
C PHE A 13 -16.01 -2.64 6.06
N LYS A 14 -16.83 -2.42 5.03
CA LYS A 14 -18.17 -1.85 5.22
C LYS A 14 -19.11 -2.82 5.95
N GLY A 15 -19.97 -2.26 6.80
CA GLY A 15 -21.12 -2.97 7.38
C GLY A 15 -20.79 -3.85 8.57
N ASN A 16 -19.74 -3.52 9.35
CA ASN A 16 -19.31 -4.25 10.56
C ASN A 16 -19.11 -5.76 10.34
N LYS A 17 -18.76 -6.16 9.11
CA LYS A 17 -18.58 -7.58 8.73
C LYS A 17 -17.16 -7.82 8.28
N PHE A 18 -16.39 -8.53 9.10
CA PHE A 18 -15.11 -9.10 8.69
C PHE A 18 -15.33 -10.53 8.17
N SER A 19 -15.06 -10.76 6.89
CA SER A 19 -15.32 -12.05 6.25
C SER A 19 -14.17 -13.07 6.37
N GLY A 20 -13.00 -12.65 6.85
CA GLY A 20 -11.80 -13.51 6.89
C GLY A 20 -11.16 -13.79 5.54
N LYS A 21 -11.73 -13.35 4.41
CA LYS A 21 -11.26 -13.69 3.05
C LYS A 21 -9.82 -13.25 2.73
N ILE A 22 -9.28 -12.27 3.45
CA ILE A 22 -7.89 -11.82 3.26
C ILE A 22 -6.88 -12.74 3.96
N VAL A 23 -7.31 -13.52 4.95
CA VAL A 23 -6.42 -14.28 5.85
C VAL A 23 -5.53 -15.27 5.11
N PRO A 24 -6.03 -16.07 4.14
CA PRO A 24 -5.16 -16.98 3.38
C PRO A 24 -3.99 -16.26 2.68
N GLN A 25 -4.21 -15.03 2.22
CA GLN A 25 -3.19 -14.26 1.50
C GLN A 25 -2.17 -13.63 2.45
N LEU A 26 -2.60 -13.23 3.64
CA LEU A 26 -1.70 -12.80 4.70
C LEU A 26 -0.82 -13.99 5.16
N LEU A 27 -1.42 -15.18 5.29
CA LEU A 27 -0.70 -16.40 5.64
C LEU A 27 0.35 -16.77 4.59
N ASP A 28 0.01 -16.76 3.30
CA ASP A 28 0.96 -17.01 2.21
C ASP A 28 2.20 -16.11 2.30
N LEU A 29 2.02 -14.81 2.58
CA LEU A 29 3.13 -13.87 2.73
C LEU A 29 4.04 -14.21 3.92
N ALA A 30 3.45 -14.67 5.02
CA ALA A 30 4.18 -15.08 6.22
C ALA A 30 4.93 -16.40 6.00
N GLU A 31 4.27 -17.40 5.42
CA GLU A 31 4.84 -18.73 5.13
C GLU A 31 5.99 -18.65 4.13
N ARG A 32 5.88 -17.76 3.13
CA ARG A 32 6.96 -17.48 2.16
C ARG A 32 8.10 -16.65 2.76
N GLY A 33 8.01 -16.24 4.03
CA GLY A 33 9.03 -15.44 4.70
C GLY A 33 9.19 -14.04 4.10
N ILE A 34 8.14 -13.47 3.50
CA ILE A 34 8.18 -12.12 2.93
C ILE A 34 7.95 -11.07 4.02
N VAL A 35 6.98 -11.35 4.90
CA VAL A 35 6.65 -10.50 6.05
C VAL A 35 6.53 -11.34 7.31
N ARG A 36 6.60 -10.68 8.47
CA ARG A 36 6.23 -11.25 9.76
C ARG A 36 5.26 -10.30 10.45
N TYR A 37 4.04 -10.77 10.73
CA TYR A 37 3.06 -9.96 11.47
C TYR A 37 3.45 -9.89 12.94
N ILE A 38 3.42 -8.68 13.50
CA ILE A 38 3.87 -8.36 14.87
C ILE A 38 2.70 -8.02 15.76
N ASP A 39 1.71 -7.28 15.22
CA ASP A 39 0.49 -6.92 15.95
C ASP A 39 -0.71 -6.88 14.97
N ILE A 40 -1.86 -7.36 15.44
CA ILE A 40 -3.11 -7.42 14.68
C ILE A 40 -4.25 -7.08 15.63
N VAL A 41 -4.89 -5.93 15.40
CA VAL A 41 -6.03 -5.46 16.18
C VAL A 41 -7.24 -5.26 15.29
N PHE A 42 -8.39 -5.75 15.74
CA PHE A 42 -9.67 -5.53 15.07
C PHE A 42 -10.35 -4.34 15.71
N ILE A 43 -10.91 -3.46 14.89
CA ILE A 43 -11.64 -2.28 15.35
C ILE A 43 -13.03 -2.32 14.72
N GLN A 44 -14.07 -2.17 15.51
CA GLN A 44 -15.45 -2.00 15.04
C GLN A 44 -15.91 -0.60 15.41
N LYS A 45 -16.52 0.09 14.45
CA LYS A 45 -17.17 1.38 14.67
C LYS A 45 -18.65 1.25 14.37
N GLU A 46 -19.47 1.40 15.41
CA GLU A 46 -20.91 1.24 15.31
C GLU A 46 -21.59 2.43 14.62
N LYS A 47 -22.90 2.31 14.42
CA LYS A 47 -23.72 3.35 13.78
C LYS A 47 -23.85 4.61 14.63
N ASP A 48 -23.88 4.47 15.95
CA ASP A 48 -23.89 5.60 16.89
C ASP A 48 -22.52 6.29 16.97
N GLY A 49 -21.45 5.61 16.51
CA GLY A 49 -20.08 6.10 16.53
C GLY A 49 -19.25 5.53 17.68
N THR A 50 -19.83 4.67 18.52
CA THR A 50 -19.08 3.92 19.54
C THR A 50 -18.07 3.00 18.87
N THR A 51 -16.94 2.80 19.54
CA THR A 51 -15.81 2.03 19.01
C THR A 51 -15.49 0.88 19.95
N ARG A 52 -15.28 -0.30 19.37
CA ARG A 52 -14.83 -1.50 20.08
C ARG A 52 -13.54 -2.00 19.45
N THR A 53 -12.53 -2.20 20.26
CA THR A 53 -11.30 -2.89 19.86
C THR A 53 -11.40 -4.35 20.32
N ILE A 54 -10.92 -5.25 19.49
CA ILE A 54 -10.86 -6.68 19.78
C ILE A 54 -9.45 -7.12 19.42
N GLU A 55 -8.69 -7.55 20.42
CA GLU A 55 -7.37 -8.13 20.19
C GLU A 55 -7.51 -9.50 19.53
N LEU A 56 -6.44 -9.97 18.91
CA LEU A 56 -6.46 -11.28 18.27
C LEU A 56 -6.82 -12.40 19.25
N ASN A 57 -6.30 -12.33 20.48
CA ASN A 57 -6.54 -13.33 21.52
C ASN A 57 -7.97 -13.32 22.07
N ASP A 58 -8.73 -12.25 21.83
CA ASP A 58 -10.12 -12.08 22.28
C ASP A 58 -11.15 -12.46 21.20
N LEU A 59 -10.69 -12.90 20.03
CA LEU A 59 -11.58 -13.42 18.98
C LEU A 59 -12.26 -14.72 19.44
N ASP A 60 -13.46 -14.96 18.92
CA ASP A 60 -14.10 -16.27 19.07
C ASP A 60 -13.19 -17.40 18.52
N PRO A 61 -13.35 -18.66 18.98
CA PRO A 61 -12.45 -19.75 18.59
C PRO A 61 -12.35 -19.98 17.08
N LYS A 62 -13.39 -19.65 16.29
CA LYS A 62 -13.38 -19.77 14.83
C LYS A 62 -12.57 -18.63 14.21
N GLY A 63 -12.75 -17.41 14.72
CA GLY A 63 -11.95 -16.22 14.46
C GLY A 63 -10.47 -16.46 14.71
N TYR A 64 -10.14 -16.84 15.94
CA TYR A 64 -8.77 -17.10 16.39
C TYR A 64 -8.07 -18.15 15.53
N LYS A 65 -8.73 -19.29 15.26
CA LYS A 65 -8.17 -20.38 14.44
C LYS A 65 -7.66 -19.94 13.07
N MET A 66 -8.25 -18.91 12.46
CA MET A 66 -7.79 -18.39 11.17
C MET A 66 -6.41 -17.74 11.26
N PHE A 67 -6.03 -17.24 12.44
CA PHE A 67 -4.79 -16.48 12.65
C PHE A 67 -3.75 -17.21 13.51
N VAL A 68 -4.10 -18.34 14.13
CA VAL A 68 -3.16 -19.24 14.81
C VAL A 68 -1.86 -19.49 14.01
N PRO A 69 -1.88 -19.66 12.66
CA PRO A 69 -0.65 -19.93 11.93
C PRO A 69 0.31 -18.72 11.83
N PHE A 70 -0.09 -17.50 12.18
CA PHE A 70 0.84 -16.35 12.31
C PHE A 70 1.80 -16.49 13.50
N GLY A 71 1.60 -17.50 14.37
CA GLY A 71 2.52 -17.87 15.46
C GLY A 71 2.30 -17.12 16.79
N LYS A 72 3.11 -17.47 17.81
CA LYS A 72 3.07 -16.92 19.18
C LYS A 72 3.69 -15.52 19.33
N HIS A 73 3.87 -14.78 18.24
CA HIS A 73 4.63 -13.52 18.23
C HIS A 73 3.77 -12.30 17.97
N VAL A 74 2.47 -12.41 18.23
CA VAL A 74 1.61 -11.23 18.37
C VAL A 74 1.90 -10.61 19.71
N GLN A 75 2.66 -9.51 19.68
CA GLN A 75 2.88 -8.65 20.84
C GLN A 75 1.84 -7.53 20.78
N SER A 76 1.31 -7.12 21.92
CA SER A 76 0.48 -5.90 21.99
C SER A 76 1.45 -4.70 21.94
N LEU A 77 1.67 -4.16 20.74
CA LEU A 77 2.56 -3.03 20.48
C LEU A 77 1.78 -1.75 20.20
N PHE A 78 0.59 -1.84 19.61
CA PHE A 78 -0.28 -0.67 19.49
C PHE A 78 -0.75 -0.24 20.88
N THR A 79 -0.50 1.02 21.21
CA THR A 79 -1.00 1.61 22.44
C THR A 79 -2.48 1.96 22.32
N THR A 80 -3.16 2.17 23.44
CA THR A 80 -4.56 2.65 23.45
C THR A 80 -4.73 3.92 22.62
N ASN A 81 -3.79 4.86 22.70
CA ASN A 81 -3.81 6.09 21.93
C ASN A 81 -3.70 5.83 20.41
N ASP A 82 -2.88 4.86 19.99
CA ASP A 82 -2.79 4.47 18.56
C ASP A 82 -4.13 3.91 18.06
N LEU A 83 -4.79 3.10 18.89
CA LEU A 83 -6.10 2.52 18.58
C LEU A 83 -7.20 3.59 18.51
N GLU A 84 -7.19 4.57 19.40
CA GLU A 84 -8.11 5.72 19.36
C GLU A 84 -7.91 6.55 18.09
N ILE A 85 -6.65 6.86 17.74
CA ILE A 85 -6.31 7.57 16.51
C ILE A 85 -6.77 6.77 15.29
N ALA A 86 -6.53 5.45 15.27
CA ALA A 86 -6.97 4.58 14.17
C ALA A 86 -8.50 4.56 14.06
N ALA A 87 -9.22 4.39 15.18
CA ALA A 87 -10.67 4.37 15.21
C ALA A 87 -11.30 5.73 14.81
N SER A 88 -10.61 6.84 15.07
CA SER A 88 -11.06 8.18 14.66
C SER A 88 -11.15 8.33 13.13
N LYS A 89 -10.26 7.64 12.39
CA LYS A 89 -10.19 7.65 10.91
C LYS A 89 -11.31 6.82 10.25
N LEU A 90 -11.94 5.92 11.00
CA LEU A 90 -12.96 5.01 10.48
C LEU A 90 -14.32 5.70 10.31
N LYS A 91 -15.03 5.34 9.24
CA LYS A 91 -16.44 5.69 9.05
C LYS A 91 -17.33 4.90 10.01
N LYS A 92 -18.48 5.46 10.35
CA LYS A 92 -19.52 4.73 11.11
C LYS A 92 -19.94 3.45 10.37
N ASN A 93 -20.32 2.43 11.12
CA ASN A 93 -20.72 1.12 10.59
C ASN A 93 -19.63 0.45 9.74
N THR A 94 -18.39 0.48 10.22
CA THR A 94 -17.25 -0.24 9.62
C THR A 94 -16.53 -1.15 10.60
N ALA A 95 -16.13 -2.33 10.12
CA ALA A 95 -15.11 -3.14 10.76
C ALA A 95 -13.76 -2.77 10.13
N ALA A 96 -12.68 -2.86 10.88
CA ALA A 96 -11.35 -2.61 10.38
C ALA A 96 -10.33 -3.53 11.02
N ILE A 97 -9.20 -3.70 10.34
CA ILE A 97 -8.02 -4.34 10.90
C ILE A 97 -6.87 -3.37 10.85
N LEU A 98 -6.19 -3.22 11.98
CA LEU A 98 -4.92 -2.55 12.11
C LEU A 98 -3.83 -3.61 12.18
N PHE A 99 -2.97 -3.64 11.17
CA PHE A 99 -1.81 -4.53 11.10
C PHE A 99 -0.54 -3.77 11.44
N LEU A 100 0.40 -4.44 12.10
CA LEU A 100 1.81 -4.11 12.18
C LEU A 100 2.61 -5.32 11.67
N TRP A 101 3.48 -5.13 10.68
CA TRP A 101 4.31 -6.21 10.16
C TRP A 101 5.73 -5.75 9.88
N GLU A 102 6.64 -6.70 9.95
CA GLU A 102 8.05 -6.54 9.61
C GLU A 102 8.29 -7.02 8.17
N ASN A 103 9.02 -6.22 7.38
CA ASN A 103 9.39 -6.58 6.01
C ASN A 103 10.69 -7.40 5.98
N LEU A 104 10.57 -8.72 5.89
CA LEU A 104 11.71 -9.65 5.88
C LEU A 104 12.51 -9.57 4.57
N TRP A 105 11.83 -9.33 3.45
CA TRP A 105 12.44 -9.24 2.13
C TRP A 105 13.46 -8.08 1.99
N LEU A 106 13.35 -7.03 2.82
CA LEU A 106 14.25 -5.87 2.79
C LEU A 106 15.60 -6.09 3.47
N ASP A 107 15.77 -7.21 4.17
CA ASP A 107 16.91 -7.42 5.05
C ASP A 107 18.26 -7.33 4.34
N GLY A 108 18.37 -7.94 3.15
CA GLY A 108 19.58 -7.88 2.32
C GLY A 108 19.89 -6.47 1.83
N VAL A 109 18.87 -5.76 1.32
CA VAL A 109 19.00 -4.39 0.81
C VAL A 109 19.37 -3.42 1.94
N ARG A 110 18.72 -3.50 3.10
CA ARG A 110 19.04 -2.68 4.29
C ARG A 110 20.52 -2.82 4.66
N ARG A 111 21.00 -4.07 4.79
CA ARG A 111 22.41 -4.31 5.12
C ARG A 111 23.36 -3.75 4.06
N ALA A 112 23.01 -3.85 2.78
CA ALA A 112 23.81 -3.30 1.71
C ALA A 112 23.88 -1.76 1.76
N ILE A 113 22.75 -1.10 1.99
CA ILE A 113 22.67 0.37 2.18
C ILE A 113 23.57 0.80 3.34
N VAL A 114 23.44 0.16 4.51
CA VAL A 114 24.26 0.48 5.70
C VAL A 114 25.74 0.28 5.43
N ARG A 115 26.13 -0.83 4.77
CA ARG A 115 27.54 -1.08 4.40
C ARG A 115 28.08 -0.05 3.40
N ALA A 116 27.22 0.50 2.55
CA ALA A 116 27.58 1.58 1.64
C ALA A 116 27.61 2.97 2.32
N GLY A 117 27.41 3.05 3.64
CA GLY A 117 27.33 4.31 4.39
C GLY A 117 26.02 5.06 4.20
N GLY A 118 25.01 4.43 3.58
CA GLY A 118 23.69 5.02 3.36
C GLY A 118 22.76 4.83 4.55
N GLY A 119 21.73 5.69 4.60
CA GLY A 119 20.64 5.62 5.57
C GLY A 119 19.29 5.85 4.89
N LEU A 120 18.21 5.33 5.49
CA LEU A 120 16.85 5.59 5.02
C LEU A 120 16.46 7.01 5.43
N VAL A 121 16.10 7.85 4.47
CA VAL A 121 15.63 9.23 4.71
C VAL A 121 14.10 9.29 4.80
N GLU A 122 13.40 8.66 3.85
CA GLU A 122 11.94 8.66 3.79
C GLU A 122 11.43 7.31 3.27
N ARG A 123 10.24 6.92 3.73
CA ARG A 123 9.47 5.79 3.22
C ARG A 123 8.00 6.17 3.18
N GLY A 124 7.33 5.86 2.08
CA GLY A 124 5.90 6.11 1.90
C GLY A 124 5.29 5.15 0.89
N GLN A 125 3.96 5.05 0.92
CA GLN A 125 3.18 4.30 -0.06
C GLN A 125 2.50 5.28 -1.02
N ILE A 126 2.67 5.07 -2.33
CA ILE A 126 1.98 5.85 -3.35
C ILE A 126 0.63 5.19 -3.62
N SER A 127 -0.46 5.97 -3.55
CA SER A 127 -1.81 5.45 -3.74
C SER A 127 -2.05 5.06 -5.20
N ALA A 128 -2.90 4.05 -5.43
CA ALA A 128 -3.26 3.63 -6.78
C ALA A 128 -3.94 4.75 -7.60
N GLU A 129 -4.58 5.71 -6.95
CA GLU A 129 -5.14 6.89 -7.60
C GLU A 129 -4.06 7.81 -8.15
N ILE A 130 -3.02 8.08 -7.36
CA ILE A 130 -1.86 8.88 -7.79
C ILE A 130 -1.16 8.19 -8.96
N VAL A 131 -0.96 6.86 -8.88
CA VAL A 131 -0.36 6.09 -9.99
C VAL A 131 -1.20 6.22 -11.26
N LYS A 132 -2.52 6.07 -11.18
CA LYS A 132 -3.43 6.24 -12.33
C LYS A 132 -3.41 7.65 -12.90
N GLN A 133 -3.27 8.67 -12.05
CA GLN A 133 -3.13 10.04 -12.51
C GLN A 133 -1.83 10.20 -13.31
N PHE A 134 -0.72 9.72 -12.76
CA PHE A 134 0.59 9.76 -13.41
C PHE A 134 0.59 9.06 -14.78
N GLU A 135 -0.05 7.88 -14.89
CA GLU A 135 -0.20 7.17 -16.16
C GLU A 135 -0.94 8.00 -17.22
N LYS A 136 -2.03 8.68 -16.84
CA LYS A 136 -2.79 9.55 -17.77
C LYS A 136 -1.94 10.73 -18.25
N GLU A 137 -1.13 11.31 -17.38
CA GLU A 137 -0.22 12.40 -17.72
C GLU A 137 0.87 11.94 -18.69
N LEU A 138 1.51 10.79 -18.43
CA LEU A 138 2.47 10.18 -19.34
C LEU A 138 1.89 9.94 -20.73
N GLU A 139 0.68 9.39 -20.82
CA GLU A 139 0.02 9.17 -22.11
C GLU A 139 -0.32 10.48 -22.84
N ARG A 140 -0.72 11.51 -22.11
CA ARG A 140 -0.95 12.85 -22.67
C ARG A 140 0.35 13.41 -23.26
N ASP A 141 1.46 13.27 -22.56
CA ASP A 141 2.74 13.82 -23.00
C ASP A 141 3.33 13.06 -24.19
N LYS A 142 3.20 11.72 -24.22
CA LYS A 142 3.50 10.90 -25.41
C LYS A 142 2.69 11.36 -26.61
N ARG A 143 1.38 11.60 -26.45
CA ARG A 143 0.50 12.09 -27.55
C ARG A 143 0.94 13.46 -28.05
N LYS A 144 1.27 14.40 -27.15
CA LYS A 144 1.79 15.73 -27.53
C LYS A 144 3.10 15.62 -28.30
N ALA A 145 4.04 14.81 -27.82
CA ALA A 145 5.33 14.59 -28.48
C ALA A 145 5.16 13.98 -29.89
N ALA A 146 4.27 12.99 -30.04
CA ALA A 146 3.95 12.39 -31.33
C ALA A 146 3.32 13.40 -32.30
N ALA A 147 2.36 14.21 -31.84
CA ALA A 147 1.73 15.26 -32.64
C ALA A 147 2.74 16.34 -33.08
N ALA A 148 3.64 16.76 -32.19
CA ALA A 148 4.71 17.71 -32.49
C ALA A 148 5.66 17.14 -33.57
N LYS A 149 6.06 15.88 -33.44
CA LYS A 149 6.90 15.18 -34.42
C LYS A 149 6.21 15.09 -35.79
N LYS A 150 4.91 14.75 -35.83
CA LYS A 150 4.12 14.69 -37.07
C LYS A 150 4.00 16.07 -37.74
N ARG A 151 3.76 17.13 -36.98
CA ARG A 151 3.71 18.52 -37.48
C ARG A 151 5.06 18.98 -38.04
N ALA A 152 6.16 18.67 -37.36
CA ALA A 152 7.50 18.99 -37.83
C ALA A 152 7.84 18.28 -39.14
N ALA A 153 7.49 16.99 -39.26
CA ALA A 153 7.66 16.24 -40.52
C ALA A 153 6.84 16.83 -41.66
N ALA A 154 5.56 17.16 -41.42
CA ALA A 154 4.69 17.78 -42.42
C ALA A 154 5.24 19.15 -42.91
N ARG A 155 5.75 19.99 -41.99
CA ARG A 155 6.40 21.27 -42.35
C ARG A 155 7.64 21.07 -43.23
N LYS A 156 8.48 20.09 -42.93
CA LYS A 156 9.66 19.76 -43.76
C LYS A 156 9.27 19.33 -45.17
N VAL A 157 8.24 18.49 -45.30
CA VAL A 157 7.72 18.05 -46.61
C VAL A 157 7.15 19.23 -47.41
N ALA A 158 6.35 20.09 -46.79
CA ALA A 158 5.79 21.28 -47.45
C ALA A 158 6.88 22.23 -47.94
N ALA A 159 7.91 22.49 -47.12
CA ALA A 159 9.04 23.33 -47.50
C ALA A 159 9.82 22.76 -48.70
N LYS A 160 10.05 21.43 -48.72
CA LYS A 160 10.71 20.75 -49.86
C LYS A 160 9.90 20.89 -51.15
N ASN A 161 8.58 20.70 -51.08
CA ASN A 161 7.70 20.82 -52.24
C ASN A 161 7.62 22.26 -52.78
N ALA A 162 7.59 23.26 -51.89
CA ALA A 162 7.59 24.67 -52.29
C ALA A 162 8.92 25.06 -52.97
N ALA A 163 10.06 24.57 -52.48
CA ALA A 163 11.36 24.80 -53.09
C ALA A 163 11.49 24.14 -54.47
N ALA A 164 10.90 22.94 -54.66
CA ALA A 164 10.89 22.25 -55.95
C ALA A 164 10.04 22.98 -57.02
N LYS A 165 8.92 23.60 -56.61
CA LYS A 165 8.08 24.39 -57.52
C LYS A 165 8.71 25.71 -57.96
N LYS A 166 9.62 26.30 -57.18
CA LYS A 166 10.34 27.53 -57.54
C LYS A 166 11.53 27.31 -58.49
N LYS A 167 11.92 26.06 -58.74
CA LYS A 167 13.04 25.68 -59.63
C LYS A 167 12.57 25.14 -61.00
N LYS A 168 11.26 25.12 -61.24
CA LYS A 168 10.63 24.86 -62.54
C LYS A 168 10.04 26.16 -63.05
#